data_AF-A0AAI8GNY7-F1
#
_entry.id   AF-A0AAI8GNY7-F1
#
_cell.length_a   1.000
_cell.length_b   1.000
_cell.length_c   1.000
_cell.angle_alpha   90.00
_cell.angle_beta   90.00
_cell.angle_gamma   90.00
#
_symmetry.space_group_name_H-M   'P 1'
#
loop_
_entity.id
_entity.type
_entity.pdbx_description
1 polymer ?
#
loop_
_entity_poly.entity_id
_entity_poly.type
_entity_poly.pdbx_seq_one_letter_code
_entity_poly.pdbx_strand_id
1 'polypeptide(L)'
;MIGLTLASCQLQGGKPMSTGQNALLSTLENPAVAQPIATDLTEDLAGLIPKTSKLVFDQDMPPVMRAALRQALSTKGYRVGGADDTESKDILLRLTVFEVGEDLLLRVTTPAIRLSKVYRTKLAASAQNGDVADDAGGAPAMRTIHVAGPPVLETVGGAIGP
;
A
#
# COMPACT_ATOMS: atom_id res chain seq x y z
N MET A 1 9.10 22.36 -44.12
CA MET A 1 9.19 22.53 -42.66
C MET A 1 7.83 22.16 -42.10
N ILE A 2 7.69 20.94 -41.56
CA ILE A 2 6.42 20.40 -41.09
C ILE A 2 6.36 20.64 -39.58
N GLY A 3 5.53 21.60 -39.16
CA GLY A 3 5.30 21.89 -37.75
C GLY A 3 4.35 20.86 -37.15
N LEU A 4 4.88 19.97 -36.30
CA LEU A 4 4.06 19.11 -35.45
C LEU A 4 3.42 19.97 -34.36
N THR A 5 2.13 20.23 -34.48
CA THR A 5 1.33 20.82 -33.40
C THR A 5 1.00 19.70 -32.40
N LEU A 6 1.76 19.63 -31.31
CA LEU A 6 1.42 18.76 -30.18
C LEU A 6 0.14 19.31 -29.53
N ALA A 7 -0.96 18.58 -29.66
CA ALA A 7 -2.18 18.84 -28.93
C ALA A 7 -1.91 18.68 -27.43
N SER A 8 -1.86 19.80 -26.71
CA SER A 8 -1.85 19.83 -25.26
C SER A 8 -3.14 19.18 -24.74
N CYS A 9 -3.07 17.95 -24.25
CA CYS A 9 -4.03 17.45 -23.28
C CYS A 9 -3.86 18.32 -22.02
N GLN A 10 -4.63 19.40 -21.92
CA GLN A 10 -4.82 20.10 -20.66
C GLN A 10 -5.48 19.11 -19.70
N LEU A 11 -4.66 18.42 -18.91
CA LEU A 11 -5.13 17.76 -17.70
C LEU A 11 -5.71 18.87 -16.82
N GLN A 12 -7.03 18.92 -16.78
CA GLN A 12 -7.77 19.80 -15.90
C GLN A 12 -7.29 19.50 -14.48
N GLY A 13 -6.61 20.48 -13.88
CA GLY A 13 -6.07 20.41 -12.53
C GLY A 13 -7.20 20.21 -11.54
N GLY A 14 -7.50 18.95 -11.25
CA GLY A 14 -8.15 18.57 -10.01
C GLY A 14 -7.21 18.92 -8.88
N LYS A 15 -7.55 19.94 -8.09
CA LYS A 15 -6.96 20.18 -6.77
C LYS A 15 -6.80 18.82 -6.06
N PRO A 16 -5.62 18.46 -5.52
CA PRO A 16 -5.54 17.31 -4.64
C PRO A 16 -6.50 17.57 -3.47
N MET A 17 -7.57 16.79 -3.43
CA MET A 17 -8.60 16.88 -2.41
C MET A 17 -7.96 16.41 -1.10
N SER A 18 -7.47 17.35 -0.29
CA SER A 18 -6.80 17.10 1.01
C SER A 18 -7.69 16.30 1.99
N THR A 19 -9.01 16.27 1.74
CA THR A 19 -9.97 15.44 2.47
C THR A 19 -9.85 13.94 2.16
N GLY A 20 -9.40 13.56 0.95
CA GLY A 20 -9.28 12.16 0.53
C GLY A 20 -8.09 11.44 1.16
N GLN A 21 -6.96 12.14 1.36
CA GLN A 21 -5.76 11.52 1.92
C GLN A 21 -5.96 11.06 3.38
N ASN A 22 -6.73 11.80 4.17
CA ASN A 22 -7.10 11.40 5.53
C ASN A 22 -8.05 10.19 5.56
N ALA A 23 -9.00 10.10 4.63
CA ALA A 23 -9.89 8.94 4.52
C ALA A 23 -9.15 7.67 4.04
N LEU A 24 -8.14 7.85 3.16
CA LEU A 24 -7.28 6.77 2.66
C LEU A 24 -6.42 6.16 3.77
N LEU A 25 -5.73 7.02 4.53
CA LEU A 25 -4.92 6.57 5.67
C LEU A 25 -5.83 5.92 6.73
N SER A 26 -7.05 6.45 6.95
CA SER A 26 -8.04 5.85 7.86
C SER A 26 -8.48 4.44 7.43
N THR A 27 -8.51 4.12 6.14
CA THR A 27 -8.82 2.76 5.67
C THR A 27 -7.70 1.78 6.03
N LEU A 28 -6.45 2.23 5.93
CA LEU A 28 -5.27 1.44 6.32
C LEU A 28 -5.05 1.40 7.85
N GLU A 29 -5.80 2.18 8.61
CA GLU A 29 -5.89 2.07 10.08
C GLU A 29 -6.86 0.95 10.53
N ASN A 30 -7.59 0.31 9.62
CA ASN A 30 -8.39 -0.87 9.94
C ASN A 30 -7.51 -2.14 9.85
N PRO A 31 -7.31 -2.90 10.94
CA PRO A 31 -6.49 -4.12 10.91
C PRO A 31 -6.99 -5.20 9.94
N ALA A 32 -8.30 -5.31 9.74
CA ALA A 32 -8.90 -6.26 8.80
C ALA A 32 -8.58 -5.92 7.33
N VAL A 33 -8.20 -4.67 7.06
CA VAL A 33 -7.75 -4.18 5.76
C VAL A 33 -6.22 -4.27 5.66
N ALA A 34 -5.53 -3.78 6.68
CA ALA A 34 -4.08 -3.65 6.67
C ALA A 34 -3.34 -4.99 6.65
N GLN A 35 -3.80 -5.97 7.43
CA GLN A 35 -3.15 -7.29 7.52
C GLN A 35 -3.10 -8.08 6.20
N PRO A 36 -4.23 -8.27 5.47
CA PRO A 36 -4.19 -8.99 4.20
C PRO A 36 -3.36 -8.23 3.14
N ILE A 37 -3.46 -6.90 3.09
CA ILE A 37 -2.61 -6.09 2.20
C ILE A 37 -1.13 -6.25 2.55
N ALA A 38 -0.76 -6.15 3.82
CA ALA A 38 0.63 -6.25 4.26
C ALA A 38 1.22 -7.63 3.94
N THR A 39 0.44 -8.70 4.12
CA THR A 39 0.83 -10.06 3.76
C THR A 39 1.08 -10.18 2.26
N ASP A 40 0.12 -9.73 1.45
CA ASP A 40 0.20 -9.78 -0.02
C ASP A 40 1.38 -8.94 -0.56
N LEU A 41 1.54 -7.69 -0.11
CA LEU A 41 2.70 -6.86 -0.46
C LEU A 41 4.02 -7.51 -0.04
N THR A 42 4.05 -8.18 1.10
CA THR A 42 5.27 -8.83 1.59
C THR A 42 5.67 -10.01 0.70
N GLU A 43 4.70 -10.77 0.15
CA GLU A 43 5.02 -11.82 -0.82
C GLU A 43 5.66 -11.24 -2.08
N ASP A 44 5.14 -10.11 -2.58
CA ASP A 44 5.70 -9.46 -3.77
C ASP A 44 7.07 -8.81 -3.50
N LEU A 45 7.29 -8.28 -2.29
CA LEU A 45 8.57 -7.69 -1.89
C LEU A 45 9.63 -8.76 -1.58
N ALA A 46 9.19 -9.97 -1.22
CA ALA A 46 10.08 -11.08 -0.90
C ALA A 46 10.94 -11.43 -2.11
N GLY A 47 12.26 -11.43 -1.92
CA GLY A 47 13.21 -11.70 -2.99
C GLY A 47 13.59 -10.49 -3.86
N LEU A 48 12.81 -9.40 -3.81
CA LEU A 48 13.21 -8.12 -4.41
C LEU A 48 14.15 -7.30 -3.50
N ILE A 49 14.03 -7.52 -2.19
CA ILE A 49 14.86 -6.86 -1.19
C ILE A 49 15.77 -7.91 -0.52
N PRO A 50 17.09 -7.67 -0.39
CA PRO A 50 18.00 -8.55 0.33
C PRO A 50 17.62 -8.67 1.81
N LYS A 51 17.55 -9.90 2.34
CA LYS A 51 17.24 -10.15 3.77
C LYS A 51 18.36 -9.72 4.73
N THR A 52 19.56 -9.48 4.20
CA THR A 52 20.72 -9.00 4.97
C THR A 52 20.58 -7.54 5.39
N SER A 53 19.72 -6.78 4.72
CA SER A 53 19.47 -5.38 5.01
C SER A 53 18.42 -5.21 6.10
N LYS A 54 18.60 -4.20 6.96
CA LYS A 54 17.59 -3.76 7.92
C LYS A 54 16.57 -2.88 7.19
N LEU A 55 15.30 -3.18 7.37
CA LEU A 55 14.18 -2.44 6.80
C LEU A 55 13.66 -1.44 7.84
N VAL A 56 13.53 -0.18 7.46
CA VAL A 56 12.95 0.87 8.30
C VAL A 56 11.75 1.47 7.59
N PHE A 57 10.73 1.87 8.34
CA PHE A 57 9.51 2.43 7.77
C PHE A 57 9.53 3.94 7.85
N ASP A 58 9.03 4.56 6.79
CA ASP A 58 8.73 5.98 6.78
C ASP A 58 7.78 6.37 7.93
N GLN A 59 8.00 7.54 8.52
CA GLN A 59 7.25 8.01 9.69
C GLN A 59 5.79 8.30 9.36
N ASP A 60 5.52 8.68 8.10
CA ASP A 60 4.18 9.02 7.60
C ASP A 60 3.34 7.77 7.30
N MET A 61 3.91 6.57 7.43
CA MET A 61 3.18 5.32 7.25
C MET A 61 2.14 5.12 8.38
N PRO A 62 0.87 4.83 8.07
CA PRO A 62 -0.17 4.57 9.07
C PRO A 62 0.31 3.54 10.12
N PRO A 63 0.25 3.82 11.44
CA PRO A 63 0.74 2.94 12.49
C PRO A 63 0.25 1.49 12.38
N VAL A 64 -1.03 1.26 12.04
CA VAL A 64 -1.58 -0.09 11.92
C VAL A 64 -1.00 -0.82 10.71
N MET A 65 -0.90 -0.14 9.57
CA MET A 65 -0.25 -0.69 8.36
C MET A 65 1.23 -0.99 8.59
N ARG A 66 1.94 -0.08 9.27
CA ARG A 66 3.34 -0.25 9.65
C ARG A 66 3.54 -1.45 10.56
N ALA A 67 2.66 -1.66 11.54
CA ALA A 67 2.70 -2.83 12.41
C ALA A 67 2.43 -4.13 11.62
N ALA A 68 1.44 -4.13 10.73
CA ALA A 68 1.12 -5.28 9.88
C ALA A 68 2.28 -5.65 8.94
N LEU A 69 2.88 -4.67 8.24
CA LEU A 69 4.05 -4.88 7.39
C LEU A 69 5.26 -5.35 8.19
N ARG A 70 5.52 -4.76 9.37
CA ARG A 70 6.58 -5.22 10.28
C ARG A 70 6.42 -6.69 10.59
N GLN A 71 5.22 -7.10 11.00
CA GLN A 71 4.93 -8.47 11.37
C GLN A 71 5.14 -9.41 10.17
N ALA A 72 4.52 -9.11 9.02
CA ALA A 72 4.62 -9.93 7.81
C ALA A 72 6.07 -10.09 7.31
N LEU A 73 6.82 -8.98 7.24
CA LEU A 73 8.24 -9.00 6.82
C LEU A 73 9.11 -9.78 7.82
N SER A 74 8.87 -9.62 9.13
CA SER A 74 9.59 -10.37 10.15
C SER A 74 9.34 -11.88 10.03
N THR A 75 8.09 -12.30 9.75
CA THR A 75 7.76 -13.71 9.48
C THR A 75 8.49 -14.26 8.26
N LYS A 76 8.81 -13.43 7.26
CA LYS A 76 9.65 -13.81 6.11
C LYS A 76 11.16 -13.77 6.38
N GLY A 77 11.56 -13.44 7.61
CA GLY A 77 12.96 -13.41 8.05
C GLY A 77 13.69 -12.11 7.73
N TYR A 78 12.97 -11.01 7.43
CA TYR A 78 13.59 -9.69 7.30
C TYR A 78 13.88 -9.10 8.69
N ARG A 79 14.98 -8.37 8.80
CA ARG A 79 15.26 -7.55 9.98
C ARG A 79 14.55 -6.22 9.83
N VAL A 80 13.69 -5.87 10.78
CA VAL A 80 12.87 -4.66 10.71
C VAL A 80 13.14 -3.77 11.91
N GLY A 81 13.59 -2.54 11.66
CA GLY A 81 13.99 -1.57 12.68
C GLY A 81 12.85 -0.70 13.23
N GLY A 82 13.15 0.00 14.32
CA GLY A 82 12.40 1.16 14.79
C GLY A 82 12.70 2.41 13.95
N ALA A 83 11.82 3.41 13.97
CA ALA A 83 12.00 4.65 13.21
C ALA A 83 13.16 5.52 13.72
N ASP A 84 13.63 5.27 14.95
CA ASP A 84 14.63 6.09 15.66
C ASP A 84 16.08 5.59 15.47
N ASP A 85 16.28 4.54 14.67
CA ASP A 85 17.53 3.78 14.62
C ASP A 85 18.03 3.62 13.18
N THR A 86 17.88 4.68 12.37
CA THR A 86 18.32 4.73 10.97
C THR A 86 19.83 4.80 10.87
N GLU A 87 20.45 3.68 10.49
CA GLU A 87 21.84 3.66 10.03
C GLU A 87 21.90 3.91 8.51
N SER A 88 23.05 4.37 8.01
CA SER A 88 23.24 4.68 6.58
C SER A 88 23.06 3.50 5.62
N LYS A 89 22.91 2.27 6.14
CA LYS A 89 22.72 1.03 5.37
C LYS A 89 21.28 0.51 5.40
N ASP A 90 20.39 1.21 6.10
CA ASP A 90 19.00 0.80 6.25
C ASP A 90 18.22 1.11 4.97
N ILE A 91 17.36 0.17 4.58
CA ILE A 91 16.45 0.37 3.44
C ILE A 91 15.18 0.99 3.98
N LEU A 92 14.98 2.26 3.67
CA LEU A 92 13.75 2.97 3.97
C LEU A 92 12.62 2.52 3.03
N LEU A 93 11.56 1.95 3.62
CA LEU A 93 10.31 1.62 2.96
C LEU A 93 9.32 2.78 3.14
N ARG A 94 8.97 3.41 2.01
CA ARG A 94 7.92 4.42 1.94
C ARG A 94 6.65 3.80 1.36
N LEU A 95 5.51 4.10 1.95
CA LEU A 95 4.21 3.72 1.40
C LEU A 95 3.50 4.98 0.92
N THR A 96 3.13 5.01 -0.36
CA THR A 96 2.24 6.03 -0.92
C THR A 96 0.92 5.37 -1.29
N VAL A 97 -0.18 6.04 -0.98
CA VAL A 97 -1.54 5.53 -1.20
C VAL A 97 -2.27 6.51 -2.10
N PHE A 98 -2.93 5.99 -3.13
CA PHE A 98 -3.78 6.75 -4.03
C PHE A 98 -5.15 6.08 -4.13
N GLU A 99 -6.20 6.88 -4.22
CA GLU A 99 -7.54 6.42 -4.56
C GLU A 99 -7.79 6.63 -6.05
N VAL A 100 -8.27 5.59 -6.73
CA VAL A 100 -8.63 5.64 -8.15
C VAL A 100 -10.02 5.04 -8.30
N GLY A 101 -11.05 5.88 -8.17
CA GLY A 101 -12.43 5.41 -8.09
C GLY A 101 -12.67 4.63 -6.80
N GLU A 102 -13.09 3.36 -6.90
CA GLU A 102 -13.29 2.46 -5.74
C GLU A 102 -12.02 1.66 -5.37
N ASP A 103 -10.93 1.89 -6.10
CA ASP A 103 -9.68 1.16 -5.95
C ASP A 103 -8.65 1.94 -5.14
N LEU A 104 -7.90 1.20 -4.32
CA LEU A 104 -6.74 1.65 -3.57
C LEU A 104 -5.47 1.22 -4.31
N LEU A 105 -4.78 2.18 -4.91
CA LEU A 105 -3.43 1.97 -5.44
C LEU A 105 -2.42 2.21 -4.32
N LEU A 106 -1.72 1.15 -3.93
CA LEU A 106 -0.61 1.23 -2.98
C LEU A 106 0.71 1.14 -3.72
N ARG A 107 1.63 2.02 -3.36
CA ARG A 107 2.99 2.06 -3.90
C ARG A 107 4.00 1.97 -2.78
N VAL A 108 4.74 0.88 -2.73
CA VAL A 108 5.90 0.71 -1.84
C VAL A 108 7.15 1.15 -2.60
N THR A 109 7.87 2.11 -2.06
CA THR A 109 9.12 2.61 -2.66
C THR A 109 10.29 2.37 -1.71
N THR A 110 11.38 1.85 -2.27
CA THR A 110 12.71 1.78 -1.67
C THR A 110 13.69 2.55 -2.55
N PRO A 111 14.96 2.74 -2.12
CA PRO A 111 15.98 3.35 -2.99
C PRO A 111 16.22 2.59 -4.31
N ALA A 112 16.01 1.27 -4.33
CA ALA A 112 16.30 0.44 -5.50
C ALA A 112 15.07 0.18 -6.37
N ILE A 113 13.89 0.05 -5.77
CA ILE A 113 12.68 -0.39 -6.46
C ILE A 113 11.45 0.42 -6.05
N ARG A 114 10.45 0.37 -6.91
CA ARG A 114 9.09 0.84 -6.65
C ARG A 114 8.12 -0.25 -7.09
N LEU A 115 7.34 -0.75 -6.14
CA LEU A 115 6.31 -1.74 -6.35
C LEU A 115 4.96 -1.06 -6.21
N SER A 116 4.13 -1.09 -7.25
CA SER A 116 2.77 -0.56 -7.23
C SER A 116 1.76 -1.69 -7.40
N LYS A 117 0.70 -1.71 -6.58
CA LYS A 117 -0.36 -2.73 -6.64
C LYS A 117 -1.72 -2.12 -6.32
N VAL A 118 -2.75 -2.58 -7.02
CA VAL A 118 -4.12 -2.06 -6.91
C VAL A 118 -4.97 -3.05 -6.13
N TYR A 119 -5.72 -2.54 -5.17
CA TYR A 119 -6.63 -3.29 -4.32
C TYR A 119 -8.04 -2.72 -4.44
N ARG A 120 -9.03 -3.58 -4.55
CA ARG A 120 -10.43 -3.17 -4.45
C ARG A 120 -10.95 -3.53 -3.07
N THR A 121 -11.49 -2.54 -2.38
CA THR A 121 -12.25 -2.79 -1.15
C THR A 121 -13.71 -3.00 -1.53
N LYS A 122 -14.24 -4.18 -1.21
CA LYS A 122 -15.68 -4.42 -1.31
C LYS A 122 -16.25 -4.43 0.10
N LEU A 123 -17.40 -3.80 0.28
CA LEU A 123 -18.22 -4.13 1.43
C LEU A 123 -18.53 -5.63 1.31
N ALA A 124 -18.22 -6.45 2.31
CA ALA A 124 -18.75 -7.81 2.30
C ALA A 124 -20.27 -7.65 2.24
N ALA A 125 -20.88 -8.10 1.14
CA ALA A 125 -22.31 -8.15 1.06
C ALA A 125 -22.75 -9.00 2.25
N SER A 126 -23.43 -8.38 3.22
CA SER A 126 -24.15 -9.09 4.25
C SER A 126 -24.93 -10.17 3.52
N ALA A 127 -24.61 -11.44 3.76
CA ALA A 127 -25.32 -12.54 3.17
C ALA A 127 -26.78 -12.39 3.57
N GLN A 128 -27.62 -11.86 2.67
CA GLN A 128 -29.05 -11.99 2.76
C GLN A 128 -29.34 -13.47 2.53
N ASN A 129 -29.36 -14.24 3.60
CA ASN A 129 -30.04 -15.52 3.64
C ASN A 129 -30.89 -15.56 4.91
N GLY A 130 -32.20 -15.42 4.69
CA GLY A 130 -33.28 -16.04 5.44
C GLY A 130 -33.30 -15.90 6.96
N ASP A 131 -34.28 -15.13 7.45
CA ASP A 131 -35.12 -15.44 8.61
C ASP A 131 -34.41 -16.03 9.84
N VAL A 132 -34.10 -15.20 10.85
CA VAL A 132 -34.42 -15.39 12.28
C VAL A 132 -34.02 -14.12 13.07
N ALA A 133 -34.86 -13.82 14.05
CA ALA A 133 -34.97 -12.65 14.93
C ALA A 133 -33.71 -12.04 15.58
N ASP A 134 -33.81 -10.72 15.78
CA ASP A 134 -33.44 -9.93 16.97
C ASP A 134 -32.19 -10.38 17.77
N ASP A 135 -31.03 -9.79 17.47
CA ASP A 135 -29.99 -9.57 18.48
C ASP A 135 -29.18 -8.30 18.17
N ALA A 136 -29.13 -7.42 19.16
CA ALA A 136 -28.47 -6.14 19.14
C ALA A 136 -26.94 -6.32 19.26
N GLY A 137 -26.23 -6.26 18.14
CA GLY A 137 -24.78 -6.27 18.13
C GLY A 137 -24.24 -6.01 16.74
N GLY A 138 -24.22 -4.74 16.31
CA GLY A 138 -23.73 -4.35 15.00
C GLY A 138 -22.26 -4.73 14.81
N ALA A 139 -22.01 -5.92 14.27
CA ALA A 139 -20.69 -6.32 13.81
C ALA A 139 -20.22 -5.27 12.79
N PRO A 140 -19.00 -4.72 12.93
CA PRO A 140 -18.48 -3.75 11.97
C PRO A 140 -18.52 -4.40 10.59
N ALA A 141 -19.21 -3.76 9.63
CA ALA A 141 -19.36 -4.27 8.28
C ALA A 141 -17.98 -4.71 7.74
N MET A 142 -17.80 -6.03 7.60
CA MET A 142 -16.51 -6.60 7.27
C MET A 142 -16.16 -6.14 5.85
N ARG A 143 -15.10 -5.36 5.66
CA ARG A 143 -14.64 -4.98 4.33
C ARG A 143 -13.68 -6.06 3.84
N THR A 144 -13.99 -6.69 2.73
CA THR A 144 -13.10 -7.66 2.07
C THR A 144 -12.22 -6.95 1.05
N ILE A 145 -10.97 -7.38 0.96
CA ILE A 145 -9.98 -6.79 0.05
C ILE A 145 -9.60 -7.83 -0.99
N HIS A 146 -9.57 -7.38 -2.24
CA HIS A 146 -9.16 -8.20 -3.36
C HIS A 146 -8.11 -7.45 -4.17
N VAL A 147 -7.12 -8.19 -4.68
CA VAL A 147 -6.17 -7.67 -5.65
C VAL A 147 -6.92 -7.39 -6.95
N ALA A 148 -6.84 -6.16 -7.45
CA ALA A 148 -7.57 -5.69 -8.63
C ALA A 148 -6.72 -5.71 -9.92
N GLY A 149 -5.44 -6.05 -9.82
CA GLY A 149 -4.53 -6.19 -10.96
C GLY A 149 -3.16 -6.73 -10.57
N PRO A 150 -2.33 -7.13 -11.55
CA PRO A 150 -0.97 -7.61 -11.29
C PRO A 150 -0.11 -6.48 -10.69
N PRO A 151 0.91 -6.82 -9.88
CA PRO A 151 1.87 -5.84 -9.40
C PRO A 151 2.69 -5.26 -10.56
N VAL A 152 3.01 -3.97 -10.45
CA VAL A 152 3.92 -3.27 -11.35
C VAL A 152 5.21 -2.98 -10.59
N LEU A 153 6.32 -3.53 -11.07
CA LEU A 153 7.65 -3.33 -10.51
C LEU A 153 8.47 -2.40 -11.41
N GLU A 154 9.01 -1.34 -10.82
CA GLU A 154 9.92 -0.39 -11.47
C GLU A 154 11.25 -0.37 -10.72
N THR A 155 12.36 -0.35 -11.44
CA THR A 155 13.69 -0.09 -10.86
C THR A 155 13.90 1.42 -10.76
N VAL A 156 14.13 1.92 -9.55
CA VAL A 156 14.35 3.36 -9.28
C VAL A 156 15.86 3.67 -9.22
N GLY A 157 16.67 2.69 -8.83
CA GLY A 157 18.13 2.82 -8.81
C GLY A 157 18.73 2.78 -10.21
N GLY A 158 19.30 3.90 -10.63
CA GLY A 158 20.26 3.95 -11.73
C GLY A 158 21.48 3.08 -11.42
N ALA A 159 22.10 2.55 -12.47
CA ALA A 159 23.27 1.68 -12.44
C ALA A 159 24.19 1.97 -11.23
N ILE A 160 24.37 0.97 -10.37
CA ILE A 160 25.62 0.88 -9.61
C ILE A 160 26.67 0.53 -10.67
N GLY A 161 27.16 1.56 -11.36
CA GLY A 161 28.33 1.45 -12.22
C GLY A 161 29.54 1.05 -11.37
N PRO A 162 30.47 0.27 -11.94
CA PRO A 162 31.66 -0.19 -11.25
C PRO A 162 32.53 0.95 -10.70
#